data_AF-A0A4V1Q4S9-F1
#
_entry.id   AF-A0A4V1Q4S9-F1
#
_cell.length_a   1.000
_cell.length_b   1.000
_cell.length_c   1.000
_cell.angle_alpha   90.00
_cell.angle_beta   90.00
_cell.angle_gamma   90.00
#
_symmetry.space_group_name_H-M   'P 1'
#
loop_
_entity.id
_entity.type
_entity.pdbx_description
1 polymer ?
#
loop_
_entity_poly.entity_id
_entity_poly.type
_entity_poly.pdbx_seq_one_letter_code
_entity_poly.pdbx_strand_id
1 'polypeptide(L)'
;MVLTLYGHPRSTCAQRVAVTLHEKGVPFKFVLVDLVKGEHKHSSYLEEQPFGQFHTSNGFILYERRAIAHYLAEKYADQGTPLIPKDLKAKALFEQAASIEAFNYDPYASHAVFNKIFELE
;
A
#
# COMPACT_ATOMS: atom_id res chain seq x y z
N MET A 1 -8.82 -15.26 -10.68
CA MET A 1 -8.45 -15.39 -9.26
C MET A 1 -8.69 -14.04 -8.58
N VAL A 2 -8.99 -14.06 -7.28
CA VAL A 2 -9.24 -12.83 -6.48
C VAL A 2 -7.90 -12.22 -6.08
N LEU A 3 -7.82 -10.88 -6.05
CA LEU A 3 -6.60 -10.18 -5.64
C LEU A 3 -6.25 -10.52 -4.19
N THR A 4 -5.00 -10.86 -3.92
CA THR A 4 -4.49 -11.15 -2.59
C THR A 4 -3.61 -10.01 -2.11
N LEU A 5 -3.88 -9.50 -0.90
CA LEU A 5 -3.06 -8.53 -0.19
C LEU A 5 -2.36 -9.25 0.96
N TYR A 6 -1.03 -9.36 0.87
CA TYR A 6 -0.18 -9.87 1.96
C TYR A 6 0.21 -8.71 2.86
N GLY A 7 -0.25 -8.74 4.11
CA GLY A 7 -0.21 -7.58 4.98
C GLY A 7 -0.31 -7.90 6.45
N HIS A 8 -0.13 -6.88 7.29
CA HIS A 8 -0.51 -6.91 8.69
C HIS A 8 -1.56 -5.82 8.95
N PRO A 9 -2.69 -6.10 9.64
CA PRO A 9 -3.81 -5.14 9.79
C PRO A 9 -3.43 -3.86 10.53
N ARG A 10 -2.42 -3.91 11.40
CA ARG A 10 -1.84 -2.74 12.08
C ARG A 10 -0.77 -1.99 11.26
N SER A 11 -0.43 -2.47 10.07
CA SER A 11 0.51 -1.76 9.19
C SER A 11 -0.22 -0.67 8.42
N THR A 12 0.22 0.58 8.59
CA THR A 12 -0.25 1.72 7.81
C THR A 12 -0.05 1.51 6.30
N CYS A 13 0.99 0.77 5.90
CA CYS A 13 1.24 0.42 4.50
C CYS A 13 0.16 -0.49 3.92
N ALA A 14 -0.18 -1.57 4.65
CA ALA A 14 -1.22 -2.50 4.24
C ALA A 14 -2.60 -1.83 4.25
N GLN A 15 -2.85 -0.98 5.25
CA GLN A 15 -4.09 -0.19 5.34
C GLN A 15 -4.27 0.72 4.12
N ARG A 16 -3.22 1.38 3.61
CA ARG A 16 -3.31 2.21 2.40
C ARG A 16 -3.84 1.44 1.19
N VAL A 17 -3.31 0.24 0.96
CA VAL A 17 -3.76 -0.63 -0.13
C VAL A 17 -5.19 -1.12 0.12
N ALA A 18 -5.50 -1.53 1.35
CA ALA A 18 -6.85 -1.97 1.71
C ALA A 18 -7.90 -0.87 1.49
N VAL A 19 -7.62 0.37 1.94
CA VAL A 19 -8.50 1.53 1.70
C VAL A 19 -8.69 1.77 0.20
N THR A 20 -7.62 1.68 -0.59
CA THR A 20 -7.74 1.80 -2.05
C THR A 20 -8.68 0.74 -2.62
N LEU A 21 -8.53 -0.53 -2.21
CA LEU A 21 -9.40 -1.62 -2.65
C LEU A 21 -10.85 -1.40 -2.24
N HIS A 22 -11.10 -0.92 -1.02
CA HIS A 22 -12.43 -0.58 -0.52
C HIS A 22 -13.07 0.56 -1.31
N GLU A 23 -12.36 1.67 -1.53
CA GLU A 23 -12.83 2.82 -2.34
C GLU A 23 -13.14 2.42 -3.78
N LYS A 24 -12.37 1.48 -4.34
CA LYS A 24 -12.61 0.93 -5.68
C LYS A 24 -13.67 -0.18 -5.70
N GLY A 25 -14.19 -0.62 -4.56
CA GLY A 25 -15.16 -1.72 -4.47
C GLY A 25 -14.60 -3.07 -4.96
N VAL A 26 -13.29 -3.29 -4.84
CA VAL A 26 -12.61 -4.49 -5.32
C VAL A 26 -12.58 -5.55 -4.21
N PRO A 27 -13.21 -6.71 -4.38
CA PRO A 27 -13.08 -7.79 -3.41
C PRO A 27 -11.64 -8.34 -3.42
N PHE A 28 -11.08 -8.58 -2.23
CA PHE A 28 -9.72 -9.10 -2.08
C PHE A 28 -9.63 -10.08 -0.92
N LYS A 29 -8.65 -10.99 -1.01
CA LYS A 29 -8.24 -11.84 0.10
C LYS A 29 -7.14 -11.13 0.87
N PHE A 30 -7.31 -10.98 2.17
CA PHE A 30 -6.22 -10.52 3.05
C PHE A 30 -5.49 -11.73 3.63
N VAL A 31 -4.19 -11.81 3.41
CA VAL A 31 -3.32 -12.82 4.02
C VAL A 31 -2.47 -12.13 5.07
N LEU A 32 -2.62 -12.56 6.32
CA LEU A 32 -1.81 -12.07 7.42
C LEU A 32 -0.36 -12.52 7.23
N VAL A 33 0.55 -11.57 7.33
CA VAL A 33 2.00 -11.81 7.42
C VAL A 33 2.43 -11.53 8.85
N ASP A 34 2.84 -12.58 9.56
CA ASP A 34 3.30 -12.50 10.94
C ASP A 34 4.73 -11.93 10.99
N LEU A 35 4.82 -10.66 11.37
CA LEU A 35 6.10 -9.96 11.51
C LEU A 35 6.91 -10.45 12.72
N VAL A 36 6.25 -10.99 13.76
CA VAL A 36 6.90 -11.49 14.98
C VAL A 36 7.59 -12.83 14.67
N LYS A 37 6.93 -13.70 13.90
CA LYS A 37 7.52 -14.95 13.41
C LYS A 37 8.52 -14.75 12.27
N GLY A 38 8.61 -13.54 11.72
CA GLY A 38 9.55 -13.24 10.64
C GLY A 38 9.14 -13.79 9.27
N GLU A 39 7.85 -14.05 9.04
CA GLU A 39 7.36 -14.67 7.78
C GLU A 39 7.76 -13.88 6.53
N HIS A 40 7.80 -12.56 6.64
CA HIS A 40 8.28 -11.63 5.60
C HIS A 40 9.75 -11.81 5.19
N LYS A 41 10.52 -12.60 5.95
CA LYS A 41 11.94 -12.91 5.67
C LYS A 41 12.15 -14.33 5.14
N HIS A 42 11.09 -15.14 5.05
CA HIS A 42 11.19 -16.48 4.49
C HIS A 42 11.56 -16.41 3.01
N SER A 43 12.38 -17.35 2.52
CA SER A 43 12.86 -17.36 1.13
C SER A 43 11.72 -17.32 0.12
N SER A 44 10.66 -18.10 0.35
CA SER A 44 9.46 -18.12 -0.50
C SER A 44 8.73 -16.78 -0.56
N TYR A 45 8.80 -15.98 0.51
CA TYR A 45 8.22 -14.64 0.53
C TYR A 45 9.13 -13.64 -0.19
N LEU A 46 10.45 -13.77 -0.01
CA LEU A 46 11.44 -12.90 -0.63
C LEU A 46 11.55 -13.10 -2.16
N GLU A 47 11.17 -14.27 -2.67
CA GLU A 47 10.99 -14.51 -4.11
C GLU A 47 9.93 -13.59 -4.73
N GLU A 48 8.86 -13.27 -3.99
CA GLU A 48 7.80 -12.36 -4.43
C GLU A 48 8.08 -10.91 -4.04
N GLN A 49 8.70 -10.68 -2.86
CA GLN A 49 9.00 -9.35 -2.35
C GLN A 49 10.44 -9.28 -1.79
N PRO A 50 11.42 -8.77 -2.57
CA PRO A 50 12.84 -8.88 -2.25
C PRO A 50 13.31 -8.03 -1.06
N PHE A 51 12.47 -7.12 -0.56
CA PHE A 51 12.76 -6.23 0.57
C PHE A 51 12.14 -6.70 1.89
N GLY A 52 11.45 -7.84 1.91
CA GLY A 52 10.71 -8.33 3.07
C GLY A 52 9.58 -7.41 3.54
N GLN A 53 8.90 -6.73 2.61
CA GLN A 53 7.75 -5.86 2.88
C GLN A 53 6.46 -6.41 2.28
N PHE A 54 5.35 -5.71 2.48
CA PHE A 54 4.03 -6.11 1.99
C PHE A 54 3.90 -5.98 0.46
N HIS A 55 3.10 -6.85 -0.14
CA HIS A 55 2.85 -6.87 -1.58
C HIS A 55 1.43 -7.35 -1.90
N THR A 56 1.05 -7.25 -3.17
CA THR A 56 -0.18 -7.86 -3.71
C THR A 56 0.16 -8.92 -4.75
N SER A 57 -0.71 -9.92 -4.89
CA SER A 57 -0.61 -10.93 -5.95
C SER A 57 -1.97 -11.22 -6.57
N ASN A 58 -1.99 -11.33 -7.90
CA ASN A 58 -3.10 -11.90 -8.68
C ASN A 58 -2.67 -12.23 -10.12
N GLY A 59 -1.74 -13.17 -10.30
CA GLY A 59 -1.08 -13.40 -11.60
C GLY A 59 -0.11 -12.29 -12.01
N PHE A 60 -0.05 -11.21 -11.23
CA PHE A 60 0.94 -10.14 -11.28
C PHE A 60 1.31 -9.81 -9.84
N ILE A 61 2.60 -9.83 -9.52
CA ILE A 61 3.13 -9.47 -8.21
C ILE A 61 3.55 -8.00 -8.27
N LEU A 62 3.05 -7.20 -7.34
CA LEU A 62 3.41 -5.80 -7.22
C LEU A 62 3.65 -5.45 -5.75
N TYR A 63 4.79 -4.83 -5.49
CA TYR A 63 5.19 -4.28 -4.20
C TYR A 63 5.34 -2.74 -4.30
N GLU A 64 5.66 -2.09 -3.18
CA GLU A 64 5.53 -0.64 -2.96
C GLU A 64 4.09 -0.15 -2.80
N ARG A 65 3.72 0.24 -1.57
CA ARG A 65 2.34 0.60 -1.19
C ARG A 65 1.72 1.70 -2.07
N ARG A 66 2.52 2.66 -2.53
CA ARG A 66 2.08 3.76 -3.41
C ARG A 66 1.89 3.29 -4.85
N ALA A 67 2.83 2.49 -5.37
CA ALA A 67 2.73 1.91 -6.71
C ALA A 67 1.50 0.98 -6.82
N ILE A 68 1.27 0.14 -5.81
CA ILE A 68 0.08 -0.70 -5.72
C ILE A 68 -1.20 0.15 -5.74
N ALA A 69 -1.27 1.21 -4.93
CA ALA A 69 -2.44 2.08 -4.89
C ALA A 69 -2.73 2.75 -6.24
N HIS A 70 -1.70 3.30 -6.90
CA HIS A 70 -1.84 3.86 -8.25
C HIS A 70 -2.29 2.82 -9.27
N TYR A 71 -1.65 1.64 -9.29
CA TYR A 71 -2.03 0.56 -10.20
C TYR A 71 -3.49 0.15 -10.03
N LEU A 72 -3.97 0.02 -8.78
CA LEU A 72 -5.36 -0.33 -8.50
C LEU A 72 -6.32 0.80 -8.90
N ALA A 73 -5.96 2.06 -8.65
CA ALA A 73 -6.77 3.21 -9.03
C ALA A 73 -6.95 3.29 -10.57
N GLU A 74 -5.90 3.02 -11.34
CA GLU A 74 -5.93 3.02 -12.80
C GLU A 74 -6.59 1.76 -13.37
N LYS A 75 -6.24 0.57 -12.87
CA LYS A 75 -6.82 -0.71 -13.31
C LYS A 75 -8.33 -0.76 -13.16
N TYR A 76 -8.84 -0.17 -12.08
CA TYR A 76 -10.27 -0.14 -11.76
C TYR A 76 -10.86 1.27 -11.97
N ALA A 77 -10.31 2.06 -12.90
CA ALA A 77 -10.74 3.44 -13.13
C ALA A 77 -12.24 3.60 -13.41
N ASP A 78 -12.89 2.56 -13.95
CA ASP A 78 -14.30 2.56 -14.35
C ASP A 78 -15.27 2.10 -13.25
N GLN A 79 -14.79 1.78 -12.04
CA GLN A 79 -15.63 1.40 -10.89
C GLN A 79 -15.23 2.12 -9.60
N GLY A 80 -16.17 2.27 -8.66
CA GLY A 80 -15.92 2.89 -7.36
C GLY A 80 -15.50 4.37 -7.45
N THR A 81 -14.83 4.86 -6.42
CA THR A 81 -14.40 6.27 -6.34
C THR A 81 -13.32 6.58 -7.39
N PRO A 82 -13.41 7.71 -8.12
CA PRO A 82 -12.35 8.16 -9.04
C PRO A 82 -11.18 8.76 -8.24
N LEU A 83 -10.25 7.90 -7.80
CA LEU A 83 -9.15 8.29 -6.91
C LEU A 83 -8.08 9.19 -7.57
N ILE A 84 -7.85 9.05 -8.87
CA ILE A 84 -6.87 9.84 -9.63
C ILE A 84 -7.63 10.69 -10.66
N PRO A 85 -7.52 12.03 -10.61
CA PRO A 85 -8.16 12.89 -11.61
C PRO A 85 -7.62 12.64 -13.03
N LYS A 86 -8.51 12.80 -14.03
CA LYS A 86 -8.14 12.68 -15.46
C LYS A 86 -7.71 13.99 -16.11
N ASP A 87 -8.20 15.13 -15.62
CA ASP A 87 -7.78 16.44 -16.11
C ASP A 87 -6.29 16.68 -15.82
N LEU A 88 -5.57 17.28 -16.76
CA LEU A 88 -4.12 17.46 -16.67
C LEU A 88 -3.70 18.29 -15.45
N LYS A 89 -4.42 19.39 -15.15
CA LYS A 89 -4.09 20.25 -14.02
C LYS A 89 -4.49 19.60 -12.70
N ALA A 90 -5.65 18.96 -12.64
CA ALA A 90 -6.08 18.22 -11.47
C ALA A 90 -5.15 17.04 -11.15
N LYS A 91 -4.70 16.31 -12.17
CA LYS A 91 -3.69 15.23 -12.01
C LYS A 91 -2.36 15.80 -11.53
N ALA A 92 -1.91 16.94 -12.06
CA ALA A 92 -0.69 17.60 -11.58
C ALA A 92 -0.77 17.96 -10.09
N LEU A 93 -1.92 18.48 -9.62
CA LEU A 93 -2.14 18.76 -8.20
C LEU A 93 -2.19 17.49 -7.34
N PHE A 94 -2.78 16.41 -7.86
CA PHE A 94 -2.77 15.10 -7.21
C PHE A 94 -1.34 14.57 -7.04
N GLU A 95 -0.53 14.57 -8.11
CA GLU A 95 0.88 14.13 -8.05
C GLU A 95 1.73 15.02 -7.14
N GLN A 96 1.46 16.34 -7.13
CA GLN A 96 2.08 17.26 -6.18
C GLN A 96 1.76 16.86 -4.74
N ALA A 97 0.49 16.58 -4.41
CA ALA A 97 0.08 16.15 -3.09
C ALA A 97 0.65 14.77 -2.71
N ALA A 98 0.70 13.82 -3.65
CA ALA A 98 1.31 12.51 -3.44
C ALA A 98 2.82 12.61 -3.16
N SER A 99 3.52 13.50 -3.86
CA SER A 99 4.95 13.79 -3.62
C SER A 99 5.18 14.46 -2.27
N ILE A 100 4.33 15.44 -1.89
CA ILE A 100 4.36 16.06 -0.56
C ILE A 100 4.15 15.00 0.53
N GLU A 101 3.15 14.12 0.36
CA GLU A 101 2.90 13.03 1.30
C GLU A 101 4.12 12.12 1.45
N ALA A 102 4.73 11.71 0.32
CA ALA A 102 5.84 10.76 0.32
C ALA A 102 7.13 11.31 0.92
N PHE A 103 7.47 12.57 0.63
CA PHE A 103 8.80 13.11 0.92
C PHE A 103 8.82 14.19 2.01
N ASN A 104 7.70 14.85 2.28
CA ASN A 104 7.63 15.97 3.23
C ASN A 104 6.69 15.70 4.42
N TYR A 105 5.85 14.66 4.36
CA TYR A 105 4.97 14.28 5.47
C TYR A 105 5.37 12.93 6.07
N ASP A 106 5.41 11.86 5.27
CA ASP A 106 5.64 10.48 5.71
C ASP A 106 6.94 10.32 6.52
N PRO A 107 8.10 10.90 6.15
CA PRO A 107 9.33 10.74 6.93
C PRO A 107 9.20 11.28 8.37
N TYR A 108 8.50 12.40 8.55
CA TYR A 108 8.32 13.02 9.87
C TYR A 108 7.18 12.35 10.65
N ALA A 109 6.05 12.09 9.98
CA ALA A 109 4.89 11.47 10.61
C ALA A 109 5.18 10.04 11.04
N SER A 110 5.82 9.25 10.18
CA SER A 110 6.20 7.86 10.50
C SER A 110 7.15 7.80 11.69
N HIS A 111 8.16 8.66 11.74
CA HIS A 111 9.09 8.75 12.86
C HIS A 111 8.39 9.15 14.17
N ALA A 112 7.55 10.19 14.14
CA ALA A 112 6.81 10.63 15.33
C ALA A 112 5.86 9.53 15.85
N VAL A 113 5.12 8.86 14.95
CA VAL A 113 4.23 7.75 15.31
C VAL A 113 5.01 6.56 15.84
N PHE A 114 6.14 6.22 15.22
CA PHE A 114 7.00 5.12 15.67
C PHE A 114 7.49 5.36 17.10
N ASN A 115 8.04 6.54 17.40
CA ASN A 115 8.51 6.87 18.74
C ASN A 115 7.37 6.87 19.77
N LYS A 116 6.19 7.37 19.38
CA LYS A 116 4.99 7.39 20.24
C LYS A 116 4.49 5.97 20.57
N ILE A 117 4.47 5.06 19.59
CA ILE A 117 3.89 3.72 19.75
C ILE A 117 4.87 2.77 20.45
N PHE A 118 6.17 2.91 20.19
CA PHE A 118 7.18 1.98 20.67
C PHE A 118 8.00 2.52 21.86
N GLU A 119 7.64 3.69 22.41
CA GLU A 119 8.25 4.31 23.60
C GLU A 119 9.79 4.32 23.56
N LEU A 120 10.35 4.55 22.38
CA LEU A 120 11.79 4.72 22.21
C LEU A 120 12.11 6.18 22.58
N GLU A 121 12.44 6.40 23.85
CA GLU A 121 13.05 7.64 24.35
C GLU A 121 14.51 7.78 23.89
#